data_AF-A0A9D7NY67-F1
#
_entry.id   AF-A0A9D7NY67-F1
#
_cell.length_a   1.000
_cell.length_b   1.000
_cell.length_c   1.000
_cell.angle_alpha   90.00
_cell.angle_beta   90.00
_cell.angle_gamma   90.00
#
_symmetry.space_group_name_H-M   'P 1'
#
loop_
_entity.id
_entity.type
_entity.pdbx_description
1 polymer ?
#
loop_
_entity_poly.entity_id
_entity_poly.type
_entity_poly.pdbx_seq_one_letter_code
_entity_poly.pdbx_strand_id
1 'polypeptide(L)'
;MHNLLTFLLLLPLAAHAQDPTTDQLDAFPFGQPHWASAADSADFAAFRTNMIMGEEALDTTSGDYRAVWRISEHGGMVAVGRGDRSILHIEGSSVIDLFMRLPFRMADGRRGLMVVHETPCGLICRDTVYYVEDRSRTAP
;
A
#
# COMPACT_ATOMS: atom_id res chain seq x y z
N MET A 1 23.21 48.27 -20.58
CA MET A 1 22.91 46.84 -20.77
C MET A 1 23.81 46.02 -19.84
N HIS A 2 23.48 45.97 -18.55
CA HIS A 2 24.15 45.13 -17.54
C HIS A 2 23.11 44.85 -16.45
N ASN A 3 23.14 43.65 -15.86
CA ASN A 3 22.23 43.09 -14.84
C ASN A 3 21.10 42.18 -15.35
N LEU A 4 21.47 41.10 -16.05
CA LEU A 4 20.58 39.93 -16.20
C LEU A 4 21.25 38.60 -15.80
N LEU A 5 22.35 38.65 -15.04
CA LEU A 5 23.21 37.48 -14.82
C LEU A 5 23.49 37.15 -13.34
N THR A 6 22.60 37.53 -12.41
CA THR A 6 22.80 37.26 -10.97
C THR A 6 21.72 36.38 -10.35
N PHE A 7 20.75 35.88 -11.13
CA PHE A 7 19.69 35.00 -10.61
C PHE A 7 19.93 33.50 -10.82
N LEU A 8 21.01 33.11 -11.51
CA LEU A 8 21.27 31.72 -11.89
C LEU A 8 22.21 30.95 -10.93
N LEU A 9 22.63 31.56 -9.81
CA LEU A 9 23.63 30.98 -8.89
C LEU A 9 23.11 30.59 -7.50
N LEU A 10 21.79 30.65 -7.24
CA LEU A 10 21.22 30.38 -5.91
C LEU A 10 20.31 29.14 -5.80
N LEU A 11 20.25 28.29 -6.83
CA LEU A 11 19.46 27.06 -6.78
C LEU A 11 20.35 25.81 -6.94
N PRO A 12 21.10 25.44 -5.89
CA PRO A 12 21.21 24.01 -5.59
C PRO A 12 21.19 23.71 -4.08
N LEU A 13 20.43 24.44 -3.27
CA LEU A 13 20.40 24.25 -1.80
C LEU A 13 19.10 23.65 -1.24
N ALA A 14 18.17 23.21 -2.08
CA ALA A 14 16.89 22.63 -1.64
C ALA A 14 16.66 21.18 -2.12
N ALA A 15 17.71 20.38 -2.25
CA ALA A 15 17.60 18.98 -2.69
C ALA A 15 17.99 17.93 -1.62
N HIS A 16 18.13 18.33 -0.35
CA HIS A 16 18.57 17.42 0.73
C HIS A 16 17.47 17.13 1.77
N ALA A 17 16.27 16.76 1.31
CA ALA A 17 15.22 16.23 2.20
C ALA A 17 14.71 14.86 1.74
N GLN A 18 15.58 14.03 1.16
CA GLN A 18 15.26 12.62 0.93
C GLN A 18 15.91 11.80 2.05
N ASP A 19 15.16 11.63 3.13
CA ASP A 19 15.42 10.59 4.14
C ASP A 19 15.46 9.22 3.43
N PRO A 20 16.18 8.23 3.97
CA PRO A 20 16.53 7.03 3.23
C PRO A 20 15.27 6.29 2.79
N THR A 21 15.27 5.93 1.51
CA THR A 21 14.38 4.96 0.89
C THR A 21 14.00 3.87 1.89
N THR A 22 12.71 3.75 2.18
CA THR A 22 12.11 2.61 2.87
C THR A 22 12.72 1.32 2.33
N ASP A 23 13.23 0.45 3.20
CA ASP A 23 13.81 -0.82 2.76
C ASP A 23 12.79 -1.56 1.88
N GLN A 24 13.23 -2.14 0.77
CA GLN A 24 12.35 -2.79 -0.21
C GLN A 24 11.45 -3.88 0.41
N LEU A 25 11.93 -4.51 1.49
CA LEU A 25 11.17 -5.48 2.29
C LEU A 25 10.01 -4.83 3.05
N ASP A 26 10.15 -3.58 3.50
CA ASP A 26 9.09 -2.84 4.20
C ASP A 26 7.95 -2.47 3.27
N ALA A 27 8.26 -2.11 2.02
CA ALA A 27 7.25 -1.85 0.98
C ALA A 27 6.55 -3.15 0.52
N PHE A 28 7.28 -4.27 0.52
CA PHE A 28 6.81 -5.54 -0.05
C PHE A 28 7.20 -6.73 0.84
N PRO A 29 6.49 -6.97 1.96
CA PRO A 29 6.85 -8.01 2.94
C PRO A 29 6.85 -9.44 2.37
N PHE A 30 6.17 -9.64 1.25
CA PHE A 30 6.08 -10.94 0.55
C PHE A 30 6.78 -10.92 -0.82
N GLY A 31 7.63 -9.92 -1.08
CA GLY A 31 8.20 -9.68 -2.42
C GLY A 31 7.20 -9.04 -3.39
N GLN A 32 7.50 -9.09 -4.70
CA GLN A 32 6.64 -8.49 -5.73
C GLN A 32 5.19 -8.99 -5.60
N PRO A 33 4.18 -8.10 -5.55
CA PRO A 33 2.80 -8.50 -5.32
C PRO A 33 2.30 -9.49 -6.37
N HIS A 34 1.98 -10.70 -5.94
CA HIS A 34 1.19 -11.64 -6.73
C HIS A 34 -0.29 -11.37 -6.48
N TRP A 35 -0.99 -10.91 -7.51
CA TRP A 35 -2.39 -10.49 -7.38
C TRP A 35 -3.37 -11.67 -7.39
N ALA A 36 -4.38 -11.61 -6.53
CA ALA A 36 -5.52 -12.51 -6.60
C ALA A 36 -6.34 -12.27 -7.88
N SER A 37 -7.06 -13.30 -8.33
CA SER A 37 -8.00 -13.14 -9.44
C SER A 37 -9.12 -12.17 -9.05
N ALA A 38 -9.62 -11.43 -10.03
CA ALA A 38 -10.81 -10.60 -9.90
C ALA A 38 -12.04 -11.38 -9.40
N ALA A 39 -12.16 -12.65 -9.79
CA ALA A 39 -13.26 -13.53 -9.37
C ALA A 39 -13.13 -13.97 -7.89
N ASP A 40 -11.91 -14.00 -7.36
CA ASP A 40 -11.60 -14.45 -6.00
C ASP A 40 -11.65 -13.30 -4.98
N SER A 41 -11.83 -12.07 -5.47
CA SER A 41 -11.83 -10.86 -4.66
C SER A 41 -13.27 -10.36 -4.48
N ALA A 42 -13.76 -10.37 -3.24
CA ALA A 42 -15.03 -9.74 -2.89
C ALA A 42 -15.01 -8.24 -3.22
N ASP A 43 -16.19 -7.63 -3.40
CA ASP A 43 -16.34 -6.17 -3.49
C ASP A 43 -15.54 -5.46 -2.39
N PHE A 44 -14.94 -4.31 -2.70
CA PHE A 44 -14.02 -3.65 -1.78
C PHE A 44 -14.68 -3.22 -0.47
N ALA A 45 -15.93 -2.75 -0.49
CA ALA A 45 -16.65 -2.38 0.72
C ALA A 45 -16.95 -3.63 1.56
N ALA A 46 -17.42 -4.70 0.92
CA ALA A 46 -17.66 -5.99 1.57
C ALA A 46 -16.37 -6.59 2.15
N PHE A 47 -15.24 -6.48 1.44
CA PHE A 47 -13.93 -6.91 1.91
C PHE A 47 -13.58 -6.18 3.23
N ARG A 48 -13.66 -4.84 3.24
CA ARG A 48 -13.32 -4.04 4.43
C ARG A 48 -14.21 -4.34 5.64
N THR A 49 -15.52 -4.53 5.44
CA THR A 49 -16.45 -4.82 6.55
C THR A 49 -16.20 -6.18 7.20
N ASN A 50 -15.64 -7.13 6.45
CA ASN A 50 -15.35 -8.48 6.94
C ASN A 50 -13.95 -8.65 7.54
N MET A 51 -13.18 -7.57 7.64
CA MET A 51 -11.87 -7.58 8.28
C MET A 51 -12.01 -7.41 9.79
N ILE A 52 -11.32 -8.26 10.54
CA ILE A 52 -11.13 -8.13 11.98
C ILE A 52 -9.66 -7.83 12.21
N MET A 53 -9.35 -6.61 12.66
CA MET A 53 -7.97 -6.22 12.96
C MET A 53 -7.44 -7.05 14.14
N GLY A 54 -6.23 -7.55 14.02
CA GLY A 54 -5.55 -8.34 15.04
C GLY A 54 -4.25 -7.70 15.48
N GLU A 55 -3.67 -8.22 16.56
CA GLU A 55 -2.33 -7.86 17.05
C GLU A 55 -1.29 -8.96 16.77
N GLU A 56 -1.70 -10.05 16.11
CA GLU A 56 -0.86 -11.23 15.90
C GLU A 56 0.28 -10.94 14.92
N ALA A 57 1.52 -11.16 15.34
CA ALA A 57 2.66 -11.10 14.44
C ALA A 57 2.51 -12.16 13.34
N LEU A 58 2.34 -11.72 12.09
CA LEU A 58 2.33 -12.63 10.97
C LEU A 58 3.75 -13.02 10.60
N ASP A 59 3.98 -14.32 10.52
CA ASP A 59 5.17 -14.84 9.88
C ASP A 59 5.06 -14.59 8.36
N THR A 60 5.77 -13.57 7.89
CA THR A 60 5.81 -13.21 6.48
C THR A 60 6.70 -14.13 5.65
N THR A 61 7.33 -15.13 6.27
CA THR A 61 8.26 -16.07 5.62
C THR A 61 7.67 -17.44 5.30
N SER A 62 6.51 -17.81 5.88
CA SER A 62 5.97 -19.18 5.80
C SER A 62 4.63 -19.34 5.09
N GLY A 63 3.98 -18.26 4.64
CA GLY A 63 2.70 -18.33 3.93
C GLY A 63 2.79 -17.85 2.49
N ASP A 64 2.08 -18.51 1.57
CA ASP A 64 1.75 -17.91 0.28
C ASP A 64 0.68 -16.83 0.51
N TYR A 65 1.03 -15.56 0.30
CA TYR A 65 0.09 -14.44 0.38
C TYR A 65 -0.11 -13.81 -1.00
N ARG A 66 -1.34 -13.38 -1.28
CA ARG A 66 -1.68 -12.63 -2.50
C ARG A 66 -2.18 -11.24 -2.17
N ALA A 67 -1.75 -10.27 -2.96
CA ALA A 67 -2.34 -8.94 -2.94
C ALA A 67 -3.77 -9.00 -3.51
N VAL A 68 -4.73 -8.50 -2.75
CA VAL A 68 -6.16 -8.51 -3.13
C VAL A 68 -6.68 -7.11 -3.46
N TRP A 69 -6.17 -6.09 -2.77
CA TRP A 69 -6.57 -4.70 -2.93
C TRP A 69 -5.38 -3.78 -2.71
N ARG A 70 -5.35 -2.66 -3.44
CA ARG A 70 -4.47 -1.53 -3.19
C ARG A 70 -5.29 -0.25 -3.17
N ILE A 71 -5.00 0.60 -2.21
CA ILE A 71 -5.47 1.97 -2.18
C ILE A 71 -4.28 2.87 -2.48
N SER A 72 -4.44 3.79 -3.43
CA SER A 72 -3.43 4.76 -3.81
C SER A 72 -3.96 6.16 -3.52
N GLU A 73 -3.25 6.87 -2.66
CA GLU A 73 -3.55 8.23 -2.22
C GLU A 73 -2.46 9.17 -2.73
N HIS A 74 -2.79 10.01 -3.70
CA HIS A 74 -1.84 10.93 -4.32
C HIS A 74 -2.45 12.32 -4.50
N GLY A 75 -1.84 13.32 -3.88
CA GLY A 75 -2.22 14.72 -4.08
C GLY A 75 -3.68 15.06 -3.70
N GLY A 76 -4.25 14.33 -2.74
CA GLY A 76 -5.65 14.48 -2.32
C GLY A 76 -6.66 13.66 -3.13
N MET A 77 -6.21 12.86 -4.10
CA MET A 77 -7.04 11.88 -4.80
C MET A 77 -6.85 10.50 -4.19
N VAL A 78 -7.93 9.74 -4.08
CA VAL A 78 -7.90 8.36 -3.60
C VAL A 78 -8.52 7.43 -4.65
N ALA A 79 -7.82 6.34 -4.92
CA ALA A 79 -8.25 5.31 -5.86
C ALA A 79 -8.01 3.94 -5.24
N VAL A 80 -8.98 3.04 -5.42
CA VAL A 80 -8.86 1.65 -5.01
C VAL A 80 -8.75 0.80 -6.26
N GLY A 81 -7.81 -0.14 -6.28
CA GLY A 81 -7.65 -1.05 -7.40
C GLY A 81 -7.19 -2.43 -6.96
N ARG A 82 -7.20 -3.34 -7.91
CA ARG A 82 -6.69 -4.70 -7.78
C ARG A 82 -5.95 -5.09 -9.05
N GLY A 83 -5.33 -6.27 -9.06
CA GLY A 83 -4.42 -6.71 -10.13
C GLY A 83 -5.00 -6.84 -11.54
N ASP A 84 -6.31 -6.61 -11.73
CA ASP A 84 -7.01 -6.68 -13.02
C ASP A 84 -7.10 -5.31 -13.74
N ARG A 85 -6.46 -4.26 -13.22
CA ARG A 85 -6.51 -2.87 -13.72
C ARG A 85 -7.85 -2.17 -13.52
N SER A 86 -8.80 -2.76 -12.80
CA SER A 86 -9.98 -2.04 -12.36
C SER A 86 -9.61 -1.00 -11.31
N ILE A 87 -10.26 0.16 -11.40
CA ILE A 87 -10.08 1.28 -10.47
C ILE A 87 -11.47 1.72 -10.01
N LEU A 88 -11.67 1.76 -8.70
CA LEU A 88 -12.82 2.34 -8.04
C LEU A 88 -12.39 3.67 -7.41
N HIS A 89 -13.11 4.73 -7.76
CA HIS A 89 -12.94 5.98 -7.05
C HIS A 89 -13.71 5.89 -5.72
N ILE A 90 -13.08 6.33 -4.64
CA ILE A 90 -13.74 6.45 -3.34
C ILE A 90 -13.60 7.90 -2.87
N GLU A 91 -14.67 8.42 -2.28
CA GLU A 91 -14.64 9.73 -1.64
C GLU A 91 -14.01 9.60 -0.25
N GLY A 92 -12.97 10.41 0.03
CA GLY A 92 -12.35 10.51 1.36
C GLY A 92 -10.96 9.87 1.49
N SER A 93 -10.35 10.11 2.65
CA SER A 93 -9.05 9.56 3.06
C SER A 93 -9.26 8.12 3.58
N SER A 94 -8.55 7.15 3.02
CA SER A 94 -8.71 5.71 3.32
C SER A 94 -8.08 5.25 4.65
N VAL A 95 -7.74 6.20 5.52
CA VAL A 95 -6.64 6.01 6.43
C VAL A 95 -7.09 5.55 7.80
N ILE A 96 -6.57 4.40 8.19
CA ILE A 96 -6.25 4.13 9.60
C ILE A 96 -4.84 4.70 9.78
N ASP A 97 -4.72 5.73 10.61
CA ASP A 97 -3.62 6.73 10.67
C ASP A 97 -2.31 6.21 11.28
N LEU A 98 -1.87 5.03 10.86
CA LEU A 98 -0.70 4.37 11.40
C LEU A 98 0.17 3.83 10.26
N PHE A 99 1.39 4.34 10.19
CA PHE A 99 2.51 3.83 9.39
C PHE A 99 2.91 2.43 9.86
N MET A 100 2.08 1.42 9.60
CA MET A 100 2.27 0.10 10.17
C MET A 100 1.78 -1.00 9.26
N ARG A 101 2.55 -2.09 9.28
CA ARG A 101 2.06 -3.42 8.93
C ARG A 101 1.02 -3.81 9.98
N LEU A 102 -0.23 -3.95 9.55
CA LEU A 102 -1.36 -4.25 10.42
C LEU A 102 -1.96 -5.61 10.07
N PRO A 103 -1.81 -6.62 10.94
CA PRO A 103 -2.38 -7.93 10.71
C PRO A 103 -3.90 -7.89 10.92
N PHE A 104 -4.62 -8.72 10.16
CA PHE A 104 -6.06 -8.88 10.26
C PHE A 104 -6.46 -10.32 9.95
N ARG A 105 -7.72 -10.65 10.28
CA ARG A 105 -8.37 -11.89 9.86
C ARG A 105 -9.60 -11.59 9.04
N MET A 106 -9.81 -12.42 8.02
CA MET A 106 -11.05 -12.45 7.26
C MET A 106 -12.10 -13.30 7.98
N ALA A 107 -13.37 -13.05 7.68
CA ALA A 107 -14.50 -13.85 8.22
C ALA A 107 -14.38 -15.36 7.93
N ASP A 108 -13.68 -15.76 6.86
CA ASP A 108 -13.42 -17.15 6.50
C ASP A 108 -12.19 -17.78 7.22
N GLY A 109 -11.64 -17.05 8.19
CA GLY A 109 -10.50 -17.43 9.01
C GLY A 109 -9.14 -17.24 8.36
N ARG A 110 -9.05 -16.81 7.09
CA ARG A 110 -7.78 -16.50 6.43
C ARG A 110 -7.08 -15.36 7.14
N ARG A 111 -5.75 -15.48 7.26
CA ARG A 111 -4.89 -14.41 7.75
C ARG A 111 -4.64 -13.38 6.65
N GLY A 112 -4.47 -12.12 7.03
CA GLY A 112 -4.11 -11.07 6.09
C GLY A 112 -3.27 -9.97 6.72
N LEU A 113 -2.53 -9.26 5.88
CA LEU A 113 -1.65 -8.18 6.29
C LEU A 113 -1.97 -6.93 5.47
N MET A 114 -2.27 -5.84 6.16
CA MET A 114 -2.35 -4.51 5.56
C MET A 114 -0.96 -3.88 5.66
N VAL A 115 -0.45 -3.35 4.54
CA VAL A 115 0.86 -2.70 4.48
C VAL A 115 0.65 -1.30 3.95
N VAL A 116 1.02 -0.31 4.77
CA VAL A 116 0.98 1.10 4.38
C VAL A 116 2.39 1.53 4.03
N HIS A 117 2.58 2.02 2.80
CA HIS A 117 3.82 2.59 2.31
C HIS A 117 3.60 4.06 1.97
N GLU A 118 4.40 4.95 2.54
CA GLU A 118 4.39 6.37 2.19
C GLU A 118 5.72 6.73 1.52
N THR A 119 5.65 7.39 0.37
CA THR A 119 6.81 7.90 -0.35
C THR A 119 6.90 9.42 -0.15
N PRO A 120 8.07 9.98 0.18
CA PRO A 120 8.22 11.42 0.26
C PRO A 120 7.82 12.12 -1.06
N CYS A 121 6.85 13.02 -1.00
CA CYS A 121 6.45 13.87 -2.12
C CYS A 121 5.90 15.22 -1.64
N GLY A 122 5.66 16.16 -2.56
CA GLY A 122 5.19 17.52 -2.20
C GLY A 122 3.77 17.60 -1.61
N LEU A 123 3.04 16.48 -1.62
CA LEU A 123 1.70 16.28 -1.04
C LEU A 123 1.66 14.88 -0.40
N ILE A 124 0.47 14.28 -0.24
CA ILE A 124 0.34 12.87 0.18
C ILE A 124 0.70 11.95 -0.99
N CYS A 125 1.60 10.98 -0.77
CA CYS A 125 1.87 9.86 -1.68
C CYS A 125 1.95 8.58 -0.87
N ARG A 126 0.81 7.91 -0.72
CA ARG A 126 0.67 6.72 0.11
C ARG A 126 -0.03 5.61 -0.64
N ASP A 127 0.48 4.40 -0.47
CA ASP A 127 -0.13 3.16 -0.94
C ASP A 127 -0.46 2.27 0.24
N THR A 128 -1.69 1.77 0.30
CA THR A 128 -2.10 0.72 1.25
C THR A 128 -2.38 -0.56 0.47
N VAL A 129 -1.64 -1.63 0.72
CA VAL A 129 -1.82 -2.92 0.06
C VAL A 129 -2.34 -3.94 1.07
N TYR A 130 -3.40 -4.66 0.70
CA TYR A 130 -3.95 -5.76 1.47
C TYR A 130 -3.49 -7.08 0.90
N TYR A 131 -2.84 -7.89 1.72
CA TYR A 131 -2.42 -9.25 1.41
C TYR A 131 -3.29 -10.24 2.18
N VAL A 132 -3.69 -11.34 1.54
CA VAL A 132 -4.47 -12.41 2.18
C VAL A 132 -3.81 -13.75 1.86
N GLU A 133 -3.81 -14.63 2.86
CA GLU A 133 -3.33 -16.01 2.76
C GLU A 133 -4.02 -16.75 1.60
N ASP A 134 -3.21 -17.40 0.76
CA ASP A 134 -3.66 -18.20 -0.37
C ASP A 134 -3.71 -19.67 0.01
N ARG A 135 -4.93 -20.18 0.18
CA ARG A 135 -5.17 -21.60 0.50
C ARG A 135 -5.03 -22.53 -0.70
N SER A 136 -4.88 -22.02 -1.93
CA SER A 136 -4.81 -22.86 -3.13
C SER A 136 -3.53 -23.73 -3.20
N ARG A 137 -2.54 -23.45 -2.35
CA ARG A 137 -1.27 -24.21 -2.28
C ARG A 137 -1.07 -25.00 -1.00
N THR A 138 -1.98 -24.89 -0.03
CA THR A 138 -1.89 -25.54 1.29
C THR A 138 -2.78 -26.80 1.40
N ALA A 139 -3.20 -27.37 0.27
CA ALA A 139 -3.77 -28.71 0.25
C ALA A 139 -2.62 -29.74 0.28
N PRO A 140 -2.65 -30.74 1.17
CA PRO A 140 -1.62 -31.79 1.26
C PRO A 140 -1.54 -32.65 0.00
#